data_AF-A0A6B1EQA4-F1
#
_entry.id   AF-A0A6B1EQA4-F1
#
_cell.length_a   1.000
_cell.length_b   1.000
_cell.length_c   1.000
_cell.angle_alpha   90.00
_cell.angle_beta   90.00
_cell.angle_gamma   90.00
#
_symmetry.space_group_name_H-M   'P 1'
#
loop_
_entity.id
_entity.type
_entity.pdbx_description
1 polymer ?
#
loop_
_entity_poly.entity_id
_entity_poly.type
_entity_poly.pdbx_seq_one_letter_code
_entity_poly.pdbx_strand_id
1 'polypeptide(L)'
;MFEVQLPALKKFQNVAGIAAGIGFFLGLLIPAVAIFGLHWNCPFGDSILQVGGFMAIMGLGSAIVVGNLTALILIGIAKIKQGRKTPRGV
;
A
#
# COMPACT_ATOMS: atom_id res chain seq x y z
N MET A 1 19.49 0.84 -26.21
CA MET A 1 18.70 0.38 -25.04
C MET A 1 19.31 1.02 -23.80
N PHE A 2 18.84 2.23 -23.45
CA PHE A 2 19.36 2.96 -22.30
C PHE A 2 18.70 2.34 -21.07
N GLU A 3 19.37 1.35 -20.50
CA GLU A 3 18.95 0.77 -19.24
C GLU A 3 19.19 1.83 -18.17
N VAL A 4 18.14 2.61 -17.89
CA VAL A 4 18.12 3.58 -16.81
C VAL A 4 18.12 2.79 -15.50
N GLN A 5 19.30 2.26 -15.14
CA GLN A 5 19.59 1.84 -13.78
C GLN A 5 19.68 3.12 -12.94
N LEU A 6 18.53 3.65 -12.54
CA LEU A 6 18.42 4.60 -11.45
C LEU A 6 18.31 3.76 -10.17
N PRO A 7 19.41 3.46 -9.45
CA PRO A 7 19.39 2.67 -8.21
C PRO A 7 18.43 3.25 -7.15
N ALA A 8 18.10 4.53 -7.25
CA ALA A 8 17.09 5.19 -6.43
C ALA A 8 15.67 4.60 -6.63
N LEU A 9 15.31 4.23 -7.87
CA LEU A 9 13.98 3.72 -8.22
C LEU A 9 13.71 2.38 -7.55
N LYS A 10 14.72 1.50 -7.51
CA LYS A 10 14.66 0.20 -6.81
C LYS A 10 14.46 0.36 -5.30
N LYS A 11 15.08 1.38 -4.69
CA LYS A 11 14.90 1.70 -3.26
C LYS A 11 13.47 2.20 -2.97
N PHE A 12 12.93 3.10 -3.79
CA PHE A 12 11.57 3.59 -3.63
C PHE A 12 10.52 2.51 -3.89
N GLN A 13 10.75 1.63 -4.86
CA GLN A 13 9.88 0.50 -5.15
C GLN A 13 9.88 -0.54 -4.02
N ASN A 14 11.01 -0.76 -3.37
CA ASN A 14 11.08 -1.65 -2.20
C ASN A 14 10.31 -1.08 -1.00
N VAL A 15 10.41 0.24 -0.76
CA VAL A 15 9.62 0.90 0.30
C VAL A 15 8.12 0.86 -0.01
N ALA A 16 7.74 1.12 -1.26
CA ALA A 16 6.35 1.02 -1.68
C ALA A 16 5.82 -0.42 -1.56
N GLY A 17 6.65 -1.43 -1.87
CA GLY A 17 6.33 -2.84 -1.69
C GLY A 17 6.13 -3.23 -0.23
N ILE A 18 7.02 -2.78 0.67
CA ILE A 18 6.87 -3.00 2.11
C ILE A 18 5.60 -2.32 2.62
N ALA A 19 5.33 -1.09 2.19
CA ALA A 19 4.11 -0.36 2.56
C ALA A 19 2.84 -1.05 2.05
N ALA A 20 2.86 -1.59 0.83
CA ALA A 20 1.76 -2.41 0.30
C ALA A 20 1.55 -3.68 1.14
N GLY A 21 2.64 -4.34 1.55
CA GLY A 21 2.58 -5.49 2.46
C GLY A 21 1.95 -5.13 3.81
N ILE A 22 2.37 -4.04 4.43
CA ILE A 22 1.77 -3.55 5.70
C ILE A 22 0.29 -3.21 5.50
N GLY A 23 -0.05 -2.53 4.39
CA GLY A 23 -1.43 -2.23 4.02
C GLY A 23 -2.29 -3.48 3.85
N PHE A 24 -1.73 -4.55 3.27
CA PHE A 24 -2.39 -5.85 3.17
C PHE A 24 -2.74 -6.43 4.55
N PHE A 25 -1.75 -6.49 5.44
CA PHE A 25 -1.96 -7.02 6.79
C PHE A 25 -2.99 -6.19 7.56
N LEU A 26 -2.92 -4.86 7.51
CA LEU A 26 -3.91 -4.00 8.15
C LEU A 26 -5.31 -4.20 7.56
N GLY A 27 -5.43 -4.29 6.24
CA GLY A 27 -6.70 -4.50 5.54
C GLY A 27 -7.31 -5.88 5.80
N LEU A 28 -6.50 -6.86 6.20
CA LEU A 28 -6.95 -8.19 6.58
C LEU A 28 -7.26 -8.27 8.08
N LEU A 29 -6.46 -7.63 8.94
CA LEU A 29 -6.59 -7.69 10.39
C LEU A 29 -7.86 -6.98 10.90
N ILE A 30 -8.22 -5.84 10.31
CA ILE A 30 -9.42 -5.08 10.70
C ILE A 30 -10.69 -5.92 10.54
N PRO A 31 -11.00 -6.47 9.35
CA PRO A 31 -12.16 -7.35 9.20
C PRO A 31 -12.01 -8.66 9.98
N ALA A 32 -10.79 -9.20 10.16
CA ALA A 32 -10.58 -10.36 11.03
C ALA A 32 -11.04 -10.08 12.46
N VAL A 33 -10.58 -8.98 13.07
CA VAL A 33 -10.92 -8.62 14.45
C VAL A 33 -12.41 -8.28 14.56
N ALA A 34 -12.98 -7.60 13.57
CA ALA A 34 -14.41 -7.30 13.56
C ALA A 34 -15.28 -8.57 13.53
N ILE A 35 -14.92 -9.55 12.70
CA ILE A 35 -15.69 -10.79 12.54
C ILE A 35 -15.48 -11.73 13.74
N PHE A 36 -14.23 -11.97 14.14
CA PHE A 36 -13.91 -12.97 15.18
C PHE A 36 -13.97 -12.42 16.61
N GLY A 37 -13.63 -11.14 16.81
CA GLY A 37 -13.59 -10.52 18.14
C GLY A 37 -14.91 -9.84 18.52
N LEU A 38 -15.56 -9.18 17.56
CA LEU A 38 -16.80 -8.43 17.79
C LEU A 38 -18.05 -9.15 17.26
N HIS A 39 -17.92 -10.38 16.76
CA HIS A 39 -19.01 -11.19 16.21
C HIS A 39 -19.80 -10.47 15.10
N TRP A 40 -19.12 -9.66 14.30
CA TRP A 40 -19.75 -8.98 13.18
C TRP A 40 -20.04 -10.00 12.07
N ASN A 41 -21.31 -10.15 11.69
CA ASN A 41 -21.70 -10.98 10.54
C ASN A 41 -21.16 -10.41 9.23
N CYS A 42 -20.49 -11.26 8.44
CA CYS A 42 -19.97 -10.86 7.14
C CYS A 42 -21.15 -10.55 6.19
N PRO A 43 -21.17 -9.40 5.49
CA PRO A 43 -22.28 -9.03 4.61
C PRO A 43 -22.41 -9.95 3.39
N PHE A 44 -21.39 -10.76 3.10
CA PHE A 44 -21.37 -11.72 2.00
C PHE A 44 -21.77 -13.14 2.42
N GLY A 45 -22.10 -13.35 3.71
CA GLY A 45 -22.51 -14.61 4.29
C GLY A 45 -21.47 -15.24 5.23
N ASP A 46 -21.90 -16.24 6.00
CA ASP A 46 -21.11 -16.84 7.09
C ASP A 46 -20.27 -18.05 6.67
N SER A 47 -20.29 -18.41 5.38
CA SER A 47 -19.48 -19.51 4.89
C SER A 47 -18.00 -19.15 4.98
N ILE A 48 -17.16 -20.09 5.42
CA ILE A 48 -15.69 -19.90 5.50
C ILE A 48 -15.10 -19.34 4.19
N LEU A 49 -15.62 -19.80 3.04
CA LEU A 49 -15.19 -19.33 1.73
C LEU A 49 -15.54 -17.85 1.48
N GLN A 50 -16.73 -17.41 1.92
CA GLN A 50 -17.22 -16.03 1.77
C GLN A 50 -16.46 -15.08 2.71
N VAL A 51 -16.29 -15.48 3.98
CA VAL A 51 -15.52 -14.73 4.97
C VAL A 51 -14.06 -14.60 4.54
N GLY A 52 -13.43 -15.71 4.14
CA GLY A 52 -12.05 -15.71 3.65
C GLY A 52 -11.89 -14.88 2.37
N GLY A 53 -12.83 -14.99 1.43
CA GLY A 53 -12.85 -14.18 0.21
C GLY A 53 -12.97 -12.69 0.48
N PHE A 54 -13.89 -12.29 1.37
CA PHE A 54 -14.05 -10.90 1.80
C PHE A 54 -12.77 -10.35 2.45
N MET A 55 -12.17 -11.11 3.36
CA MET A 55 -10.91 -10.72 4.01
C MET A 55 -9.76 -10.58 3.00
N ALA A 56 -9.67 -11.48 2.02
CA ALA A 56 -8.65 -11.40 0.97
C ALA A 56 -8.85 -10.17 0.07
N ILE A 57 -10.08 -9.87 -0.34
CA ILE A 57 -10.40 -8.69 -1.16
C ILE A 57 -10.10 -7.40 -0.39
N MET A 58 -10.50 -7.32 0.88
CA MET A 58 -10.22 -6.16 1.73
C MET A 58 -8.70 -5.96 1.96
N GLY A 59 -7.97 -7.06 2.21
CA GLY A 59 -6.52 -7.05 2.29
C GLY A 59 -5.87 -6.53 1.00
N LEU A 60 -6.24 -7.09 -0.15
CA LEU A 60 -5.70 -6.67 -1.46
C LEU A 60 -6.05 -5.22 -1.78
N GLY A 61 -7.29 -4.80 -1.56
CA GLY A 61 -7.73 -3.42 -1.77
C GLY A 61 -6.93 -2.44 -0.92
N SER A 62 -6.75 -2.73 0.37
CA SER A 62 -5.93 -1.92 1.27
C SER A 62 -4.46 -1.87 0.84
N ALA A 63 -3.89 -3.00 0.43
CA ALA A 63 -2.51 -3.07 -0.07
C ALA A 63 -2.29 -2.16 -1.27
N ILE A 64 -3.22 -2.17 -2.23
CA ILE A 64 -3.19 -1.32 -3.43
C ILE A 64 -3.28 0.15 -3.04
N VAL A 65 -4.22 0.52 -2.16
CA VAL A 65 -4.41 1.91 -1.73
C VAL A 65 -3.17 2.42 -0.99
N VAL A 66 -2.70 1.70 0.03
CA VAL A 66 -1.55 2.10 0.86
C VAL A 66 -0.26 2.12 0.04
N GLY A 67 -0.04 1.12 -0.82
CA GLY A 67 1.12 1.05 -1.70
C GLY A 67 1.18 2.24 -2.66
N ASN A 68 0.07 2.54 -3.34
CA ASN A 68 -0.02 3.67 -4.26
C ASN A 68 0.09 5.02 -3.54
N LEU A 69 -0.55 5.19 -2.39
CA LEU A 69 -0.44 6.41 -1.59
C LEU A 69 1.01 6.66 -1.17
N THR A 70 1.71 5.61 -0.74
CA THR A 70 3.12 5.68 -0.36
C THR A 70 4.00 6.07 -1.56
N ALA A 71 3.76 5.47 -2.73
CA ALA A 71 4.47 5.84 -3.95
C ALA A 71 4.26 7.32 -4.32
N LEU A 72 3.03 7.83 -4.25
CA LEU A 72 2.72 9.24 -4.50
C LEU A 72 3.44 10.16 -3.51
N ILE A 73 3.45 9.81 -2.22
CA ILE A 73 4.15 10.58 -1.18
C ILE A 73 5.66 10.61 -1.47
N LEU A 74 6.27 9.48 -1.81
CA LEU A 74 7.70 9.39 -2.12
C LEU A 74 8.07 10.22 -3.35
N ILE A 75 7.25 10.19 -4.40
CA ILE A 75 7.42 11.02 -5.60
C ILE A 75 7.28 12.51 -5.23
N GLY A 76 6.27 12.86 -4.42
CA GLY A 76 6.07 14.23 -3.93
C GLY A 76 7.28 14.76 -3.15
N ILE A 77 7.79 13.98 -2.20
CA ILE A 77 8.99 14.33 -1.42
C ILE A 77 10.21 14.47 -2.34
N ALA A 78 10.39 13.57 -3.30
CA ALA A 78 11.49 13.64 -4.26
C ALA A 78 11.44 14.93 -5.10
N LYS A 79 10.26 15.32 -5.59
CA LYS A 79 10.05 16.58 -6.32
C LYS A 79 10.34 17.80 -5.46
N ILE A 80 9.85 17.84 -4.21
CA ILE A 80 10.12 18.94 -3.26
C ILE A 80 11.62 19.06 -2.97
N LYS A 81 12.30 17.93 -2.79
CA LYS A 81 13.74 17.89 -2.49
C LYS A 81 14.60 18.29 -3.69
N GLN A 82 14.18 17.98 -4.93
CA GLN A 82 14.81 18.49 -6.15
C GLN A 82 14.62 20.00 -6.30
N GLY A 83 13.40 20.52 -6.07
CA GLY A 83 13.14 21.96 -6.11
C GLY A 83 13.94 22.77 -5.09
N ARG A 84 14.32 22.16 -3.96
CA ARG A 84 15.24 22.78 -2.97
C ARG A 84 16.72 22.72 -3.33
N LYS A 85 17.13 21.83 -4.25
CA LYS A 85 18.54 21.66 -4.67
C LYS A 85 18.92 22.44 -5.92
N THR A 86 17.97 23.06 -6.60
CA THR A 86 18.24 24.06 -7.63
C THR A 86 18.39 25.42 -6.94
N PRO A 87 19.62 25.95 -6.70
CA PRO A 87 19.75 27.40 -6.67
C PRO A 87 19.27 27.89 -8.04
N ARG A 88 18.44 28.94 -8.02
CA ARG A 88 18.15 29.73 -9.21
C ARG A 88 19.50 30.15 -9.81
N GLY A 89 19.91 29.46 -10.87
CA GLY A 89 20.99 29.91 -11.75
C GLY A 89 20.34 30.69 -12.88
N VAL A 90 20.18 32.00 -12.65
CA VAL A 90 20.28 33.00 -13.71
C VAL A 90 21.74 33.07 -14.11
#